data_AF-A0A932Z702-F1
#
_entry.id   AF-A0A932Z702-F1
#
_cell.length_a   1.000
_cell.length_b   1.000
_cell.length_c   1.000
_cell.angle_alpha   90.00
_cell.angle_beta   90.00
_cell.angle_gamma   90.00
#
_symmetry.space_group_name_H-M   'P 1'
#
loop_
_entity.id
_entity.type
_entity.pdbx_description
1 polymer ?
#
loop_
_entity_poly.entity_id
_entity_poly.type
_entity_poly.pdbx_seq_one_letter_code
_entity_poly.pdbx_strand_id
1 'polypeptide(L)'
;MEAQVQGAGARRIAGLAATVRQLWVKACEHDGIPPDSRFVVFSEDDPYTPYHDKAVRELQEARAAFVPGGGYVGIRIRKGRAVT
;
A
#
# COMPACT_ATOMS: atom_id res chain seq x y z
N MET A 1 -4.56 -5.65 26.23
CA MET A 1 -5.17 -4.66 25.32
C MET A 1 -4.38 -4.43 24.03
N GLU A 2 -3.14 -4.91 23.90
CA GLU A 2 -2.30 -4.72 22.69
C GLU A 2 -2.63 -5.65 21.51
N ALA A 3 -3.10 -6.88 21.77
CA ALA A 3 -3.38 -7.86 20.71
C ALA A 3 -4.56 -7.48 19.79
N GLN A 4 -5.56 -6.75 20.30
CA GLN A 4 -6.71 -6.29 19.50
C GLN A 4 -6.35 -5.17 18.51
N VAL A 5 -5.40 -4.30 18.88
CA VAL A 5 -4.94 -3.19 18.03
C VAL A 5 -4.14 -3.72 16.83
N GLN A 6 -3.35 -4.78 17.03
CA GLN A 6 -2.60 -5.43 15.94
C GLN A 6 -3.53 -6.06 14.89
N GLY A 7 -4.63 -6.69 15.30
CA GLY A 7 -5.60 -7.29 14.37
C GLY A 7 -6.38 -6.27 13.54
N ALA A 8 -6.74 -5.12 14.14
CA ALA A 8 -7.44 -4.04 13.43
C ALA A 8 -6.54 -3.33 12.41
N GLY A 9 -5.27 -3.06 12.76
CA GLY A 9 -4.29 -2.47 11.86
C GLY A 9 -3.98 -3.35 10.65
N ALA A 10 -3.75 -4.64 10.86
CA ALA A 10 -3.52 -5.60 9.78
C ALA A 10 -4.73 -5.70 8.82
N ARG A 11 -5.95 -5.70 9.35
CA ARG A 11 -7.18 -5.72 8.54
C ARG A 11 -7.32 -4.46 7.68
N ARG A 12 -7.00 -3.28 8.24
CA ARG A 12 -7.01 -2.00 7.49
C ARG A 12 -6.01 -2.03 6.34
N ILE A 13 -4.78 -2.49 6.59
CA ILE A 13 -3.75 -2.62 5.55
C ILE A 13 -4.20 -3.58 4.44
N ALA A 14 -4.77 -4.73 4.81
CA ALA A 14 -5.27 -5.70 3.84
C ALA A 14 -6.41 -5.12 2.99
N GLY A 15 -7.34 -4.38 3.60
CA GLY A 15 -8.42 -3.69 2.90
C GLY A 15 -7.89 -2.65 1.90
N LEU A 16 -6.97 -1.79 2.34
CA LEU A 16 -6.35 -0.79 1.47
C LEU A 16 -5.58 -1.43 0.30
N ALA A 17 -4.85 -2.53 0.55
CA ALA A 17 -4.15 -3.26 -0.50
C ALA A 17 -5.11 -3.85 -1.54
N ALA A 18 -6.25 -4.38 -1.12
CA ALA A 18 -7.29 -4.86 -2.03
C ALA A 18 -7.89 -3.71 -2.85
N THR A 19 -8.18 -2.57 -2.22
CA THR A 19 -8.70 -1.37 -2.89
C THR A 19 -7.72 -0.84 -3.93
N VAL A 20 -6.44 -0.71 -3.59
CA VAL A 20 -5.38 -0.30 -4.54
C VAL A 20 -5.37 -1.23 -5.76
N ARG A 21 -5.39 -2.54 -5.54
CA ARG A 21 -5.39 -3.52 -6.64
C ARG A 21 -6.63 -3.38 -7.53
N GLN A 22 -7.81 -3.18 -6.96
CA GLN A 22 -9.04 -3.02 -7.74
C GLN A 22 -9.01 -1.74 -8.58
N LEU A 23 -8.57 -0.62 -7.99
CA LEU A 23 -8.46 0.66 -8.70
C LEU A 23 -7.41 0.60 -9.81
N TRP A 24 -6.27 -0.05 -9.57
CA TRP A 24 -5.26 -0.30 -10.61
C TRP A 24 -5.84 -1.08 -11.80
N VAL A 25 -6.54 -2.19 -11.53
CA VAL A 25 -7.18 -2.98 -12.59
C VAL A 25 -8.19 -2.13 -13.37
N LYS A 26 -8.98 -1.29 -12.68
CA LYS A 26 -9.97 -0.42 -13.33
C LYS A 26 -9.35 0.68 -14.19
N ALA A 27 -8.26 1.28 -13.72
CA ALA A 27 -7.49 2.26 -14.50
C ALA A 27 -6.87 1.60 -15.75
N CYS A 28 -6.23 0.43 -15.57
CA CYS A 28 -5.71 -0.35 -16.69
C CYS A 28 -6.81 -0.76 -17.70
N GLU A 29 -7.99 -1.19 -17.22
CA GLU A 29 -9.13 -1.50 -18.09
C GLU A 29 -9.62 -0.29 -18.88
N HIS A 30 -9.62 0.91 -18.27
CA HIS A 30 -10.03 2.15 -18.94
C HIS A 30 -9.10 2.48 -20.13
N ASP A 31 -7.80 2.36 -19.93
CA ASP A 31 -6.79 2.68 -20.94
C ASP A 31 -6.43 1.51 -21.88
N GLY A 32 -7.07 0.35 -21.71
CA GLY A 32 -6.78 -0.85 -22.51
C GLY A 32 -5.39 -1.45 -22.23
N ILE A 33 -4.87 -1.24 -21.03
CA ILE A 33 -3.56 -1.69 -20.58
C ILE A 33 -3.68 -3.04 -19.86
N PRO A 34 -2.76 -4.01 -20.09
CA PRO A 34 -2.73 -5.24 -19.31
C PRO A 34 -2.49 -4.96 -17.81
N PRO A 35 -3.30 -5.51 -16.89
CA PRO A 35 -3.22 -5.18 -15.46
C PRO A 35 -1.96 -5.69 -14.76
N ASP A 36 -1.17 -6.55 -15.40
CA ASP A 36 0.14 -7.01 -14.94
C ASP A 36 1.31 -6.10 -15.36
N SER A 37 1.03 -5.03 -16.10
CA SER A 37 1.99 -3.99 -16.46
C SER A 37 2.63 -3.37 -15.21
N ARG A 38 3.91 -3.00 -15.31
CA ARG A 38 4.71 -2.53 -14.15
C ARG A 38 4.99 -1.03 -14.17
N PHE A 39 4.97 -0.42 -15.35
CA PHE A 39 5.23 1.00 -15.56
C PHE A 39 4.18 1.49 -16.53
N VAL A 40 3.26 2.30 -16.01
CA VAL A 40 2.10 2.81 -16.75
C VAL A 40 1.98 4.30 -16.47
N VAL A 41 1.64 5.05 -17.50
CA VAL A 41 1.16 6.43 -17.39
C VAL A 41 -0.28 6.38 -17.89
N PHE A 42 -1.23 6.67 -17.00
CA PHE A 42 -2.64 6.66 -17.36
C PHE A 42 -3.01 7.92 -18.14
N SER A 43 -4.10 7.86 -18.90
CA SER A 43 -4.67 9.00 -19.58
C SER A 43 -5.12 10.09 -18.60
N GLU A 44 -5.20 11.34 -19.07
CA GLU A 44 -5.67 12.46 -18.23
C GLU A 44 -7.15 12.35 -17.85
N ASP A 45 -7.94 11.60 -18.64
CA ASP A 45 -9.37 11.39 -18.42
C ASP A 45 -9.71 10.15 -17.59
N ASP A 46 -8.70 9.37 -17.17
CA ASP A 46 -8.91 8.19 -16.32
C ASP A 46 -9.50 8.61 -14.96
N PRO A 47 -10.76 8.21 -14.66
CA PRO A 47 -11.43 8.63 -13.44
C PRO A 47 -10.92 7.89 -12.20
N TYR A 48 -10.20 6.79 -12.35
CA TYR A 48 -9.71 5.94 -11.27
C TYR A 48 -8.35 6.38 -10.75
N THR A 49 -7.53 7.04 -11.58
CA THR A 49 -6.17 7.50 -11.21
C THR A 49 -6.13 8.31 -9.91
N PRO A 50 -6.97 9.34 -9.69
CA PRO A 50 -6.95 10.11 -8.44
C PRO A 50 -7.29 9.27 -7.20
N TYR A 51 -8.18 8.29 -7.34
CA TYR A 51 -8.56 7.40 -6.25
C TYR A 51 -7.48 6.35 -5.97
N HIS A 52 -6.85 5.82 -7.03
CA HIS A 52 -5.73 4.90 -6.93
C HIS A 52 -4.59 5.55 -6.15
N ASP A 53 -4.19 6.76 -6.52
CA ASP A 53 -3.09 7.49 -5.89
C ASP A 53 -3.37 7.80 -4.42
N LYS A 54 -4.61 8.19 -4.12
CA LYS A 54 -5.06 8.38 -2.74
C LYS A 54 -4.97 7.07 -1.94
N ALA A 55 -5.45 5.95 -2.49
CA ALA A 55 -5.43 4.66 -1.82
C ALA A 55 -4.00 4.14 -1.60
N VAL A 56 -3.09 4.37 -2.55
CA VAL A 56 -1.66 4.04 -2.42
C VAL A 56 -1.05 4.86 -1.28
N ARG A 57 -1.30 6.18 -1.23
CA ARG A 57 -0.80 7.02 -0.14
C ARG A 57 -1.29 6.54 1.23
N GLU A 58 -2.59 6.29 1.38
CA GLU A 58 -3.16 5.79 2.63
C GLU A 58 -2.61 4.42 3.03
N LEU A 59 -2.34 3.53 2.06
CA LEU A 59 -1.72 2.23 2.31
C LEU A 59 -0.29 2.40 2.85
N GLN A 60 0.49 3.31 2.29
CA GLN A 60 1.86 3.56 2.74
C GLN A 60 1.89 4.17 4.14
N GLU A 61 1.01 5.14 4.42
CA GLU A 61 0.84 5.72 5.75
C GLU A 61 0.44 4.66 6.79
N ALA A 62 -0.53 3.80 6.45
CA ALA A 62 -0.98 2.72 7.34
C ALA A 62 0.14 1.72 7.62
N ARG A 63 0.97 1.37 6.61
CA ARG A 63 2.14 0.50 6.78
C ARG A 63 3.20 1.15 7.66
N ALA A 64 3.50 2.42 7.44
CA ALA A 64 4.48 3.18 8.22
C ALA A 64 4.05 3.31 9.69
N ALA A 65 2.76 3.56 9.96
CA ALA A 65 2.22 3.63 11.30
C ALA A 65 2.17 2.28 12.02
N PHE A 66 1.97 1.19 11.28
CA PHE A 66 1.88 -0.17 11.84
C PHE A 66 3.25 -0.77 12.20
N VAL A 67 4.34 -0.33 11.58
CA VAL A 67 5.71 -0.75 11.89
C VAL A 67 6.44 0.38 12.63
N PRO A 68 6.59 0.32 13.98
CA PRO A 68 7.34 1.32 14.71
C PRO A 68 8.81 1.24 14.28
N GLY A 69 9.28 2.24 13.53
CA GLY A 69 10.69 2.38 13.16
C GLY A 69 11.03 2.30 11.67
N GLY A 70 10.05 2.29 10.75
CA GLY A 70 10.33 2.35 9.31
C GLY A 70 10.98 1.05 8.83
N GLY A 71 10.14 0.07 8.48
CA GLY A 71 10.54 -1.29 8.19
C GLY A 71 11.58 -1.42 7.07
N TYR A 72 12.82 -1.68 7.47
CA TYR A 72 13.66 -2.62 6.73
C TYR A 72 13.22 -4.03 7.12
N VAL A 73 12.65 -4.78 6.19
CA VAL A 73 12.43 -6.22 6.36
C VAL A 73 13.82 -6.88 6.42
N GLY A 74 14.22 -7.35 7.60
CA GLY A 74 15.52 -8.04 7.82
C GLY A 74 16.52 -7.31 8.71
N ILE A 75 16.24 -6.08 9.16
CA ILE A 75 17.10 -5.37 10.11
C ILE A 75 16.29 -5.05 11.36
N ARG A 76 16.54 -5.77 12.45
CA ARG A 76 16.08 -5.33 13.78
C ARG A 76 17.11 -4.32 14.27
N ILE A 77 16.71 -3.16 14.80
CA ILE A 77 17.65 -2.23 15.42
C ILE A 77 17.50 -2.33 16.94
N ARG A 78 18.58 -2.68 17.65
CA ARG A 78 18.63 -2.74 19.12
C ARG A 78 19.79 -1.89 19.62
N LYS A 79 19.51 -0.89 20.48
CA LYS A 79 20.51 0.04 21.05
C LYS A 79 21.41 0.70 19.98
N GLY A 80 20.82 1.17 18.89
CA GLY A 80 21.55 1.86 17.82
C GLY A 80 22.39 0.96 16.90
N ARG A 81 22.19 -0.37 16.94
CA ARG A 81 22.86 -1.32 16.04
C ARG A 81 21.86 -2.21 15.33
N ALA A 82 22.13 -2.50 14.07
CA ALA A 82 21.48 -3.58 13.34
C ALA A 82 21.80 -4.92 14.03
N VAL A 83 20.76 -5.68 14.36
CA VAL A 83 20.80 -7.07 14.82
C VAL A 83 20.06 -7.90 13.77
N THR A 84 20.77 -8.88 13.23
CA THR A 84 20.27 -9.88 12.29
C THR A 84 19.37 -10.88 13.03
#